data_AF-A0A949YD63-F1
#
_entry.id   AF-A0A949YD63-F1
#
_cell.length_a   1.000
_cell.length_b   1.000
_cell.length_c   1.000
_cell.angle_alpha   90.00
_cell.angle_beta   90.00
_cell.angle_gamma   90.00
#
_symmetry.space_group_name_H-M   'P 1'
#
loop_
_entity.id
_entity.type
_entity.pdbx_description
1 polymer ?
#
loop_
_entity_poly.entity_id
_entity_poly.type
_entity_poly.pdbx_seq_one_letter_code
_entity_poly.pdbx_strand_id
1 'polypeptide(L)' 'MKAQALIAGGIPVAEAAHQVGYVSPSQFSREFKRLFGRTPKEIANPHRSSVFAF' A
#
# COMPACT_ATOMS: atom_id res chain seq x y z
N MET A 1 -4.51 -8.68 5.95
CA MET A 1 -3.71 -7.85 6.87
C MET A 1 -2.19 -8.07 6.80
N LYS A 2 -1.66 -9.05 6.04
CA LYS A 2 -0.21 -9.28 5.91
C LYS A 2 0.54 -8.16 5.17
N ALA A 3 0.04 -7.72 4.00
CA ALA A 3 0.71 -6.68 3.21
C ALA A 3 0.86 -5.35 3.95
N GLN A 4 -0.17 -4.93 4.70
CA GLN A 4 -0.13 -3.68 5.48
C GLN A 4 0.98 -3.69 6.54
N ALA A 5 1.14 -4.81 7.25
CA ALA A 5 2.18 -4.96 8.26
C ALA A 5 3.59 -4.95 7.64
N LEU A 6 3.77 -5.59 6.48
CA LEU A 6 5.04 -5.56 5.74
C LEU A 6 5.41 -4.12 5.35
N ILE A 7 4.45 -3.40 4.80
CA ILE A 7 4.64 -2.01 4.36
C ILE A 7 4.96 -1.09 5.54
N ALA A 8 4.25 -1.24 6.67
CA ALA A 8 4.53 -0.48 7.89
C ALA A 8 5.91 -0.82 8.49
N GLY A 9 6.39 -2.04 8.27
CA GLY A 9 7.75 -2.48 8.62
C GLY A 9 8.84 -2.00 7.67
N GLY A 10 8.52 -1.15 6.69
CA GLY A 10 9.49 -0.59 5.74
C GLY A 10 9.73 -1.44 4.49
N ILE A 11 8.98 -2.55 4.30
CA ILE A 11 9.08 -3.33 3.06
C ILE A 11 8.49 -2.52 1.90
N PRO A 12 9.18 -2.46 0.74
CA PRO A 12 8.65 -1.81 -0.44
C PRO A 12 7.27 -2.34 -0.84
N VAL A 13 6.37 -1.43 -1.22
CA VAL A 13 5.00 -1.76 -1.63
C VAL A 13 4.94 -2.85 -2.72
N ALA A 14 5.87 -2.82 -3.66
CA ALA A 14 5.94 -3.81 -4.73
C ALA A 14 6.23 -5.22 -4.19
N GLU A 15 7.19 -5.33 -3.26
CA GLU A 15 7.55 -6.60 -2.65
C GLU A 15 6.43 -7.12 -1.75
N ALA A 16 5.81 -6.23 -0.95
CA ALA A 16 4.64 -6.58 -0.15
C ALA A 16 3.48 -7.08 -1.03
N ALA A 17 3.27 -6.48 -2.22
CA ALA A 17 2.26 -6.91 -3.18
C ALA A 17 2.55 -8.33 -3.71
N HIS A 18 3.78 -8.62 -4.09
CA HIS A 18 4.19 -9.95 -4.54
C HIS A 18 4.02 -11.00 -3.44
N GLN A 19 4.37 -10.68 -2.19
CA GLN A 19 4.23 -11.60 -1.06
C GLN A 19 2.77 -11.96 -0.72
N VAL A 20 1.80 -11.15 -1.13
CA VAL A 20 0.36 -11.46 -0.98
C VAL A 20 -0.30 -11.95 -2.26
N GLY A 21 0.49 -12.27 -3.29
CA GLY A 21 0.01 -12.95 -4.51
C GLY A 21 -0.39 -12.03 -5.65
N TYR A 22 -0.06 -10.73 -5.59
CA TYR A 22 -0.32 -9.82 -6.71
C TYR A 22 0.83 -9.86 -7.72
N VAL A 23 0.47 -10.02 -9.00
CA VAL A 23 1.41 -9.97 -10.12
C VAL A 23 1.86 -8.53 -10.39
N SER A 24 0.98 -7.54 -10.16
CA SER A 24 1.27 -6.13 -10.42
C SER A 24 1.10 -5.26 -9.17
N PRO A 25 2.15 -4.52 -8.75
CA PRO A 25 2.08 -3.54 -7.66
C PRO A 25 1.03 -2.43 -7.88
N SER A 26 0.75 -2.08 -9.14
CA SER A 26 -0.25 -1.07 -9.50
C SER A 26 -1.68 -1.56 -9.27
N GLN A 27 -1.96 -2.82 -9.58
CA GLN A 27 -3.24 -3.47 -9.27
C GLN A 27 -3.43 -3.57 -7.76
N PHE A 28 -2.41 -4.02 -7.04
CA PHE A 28 -2.40 -4.06 -5.59
C PHE A 28 -2.72 -2.69 -4.98
N SER A 29 -2.07 -1.62 -5.43
CA SER A 29 -2.28 -0.28 -4.87
C SER A 29 -3.71 0.24 -5.04
N ARG A 30 -4.36 -0.06 -6.18
CA ARG A 30 -5.76 0.31 -6.44
C ARG A 30 -6.72 -0.45 -5.52
N GLU A 31 -6.58 -1.76 -5.45
CA GLU A 31 -7.42 -2.60 -4.59
C GLU A 31 -7.16 -2.30 -3.11
N PHE A 32 -5.90 -2.08 -2.71
CA PHE A 32 -5.53 -1.72 -1.35
C PHE A 32 -6.17 -0.39 -0.95
N LYS A 33 -6.15 0.64 -1.81
CA LYS A 33 -6.85 1.90 -1.54
C LYS A 33 -8.37 1.67 -1.41
N ARG A 34 -8.97 0.81 -2.26
CA ARG A 34 -10.40 0.49 -2.20
C ARG A 34 -10.79 -0.23 -0.91
N LEU A 35 -9.94 -1.14 -0.43
CA LEU A 35 -10.21 -1.96 0.75
C LEU A 35 -9.87 -1.25 2.07
N PHE A 36 -8.81 -0.44 2.10
CA PHE A 36 -8.28 0.18 3.33
C PHE A 36 -8.45 1.70 3.40
N GLY A 37 -8.98 2.33 2.36
CA GLY A 37 -9.20 3.79 2.28
C GLY A 37 -7.91 4.61 2.17
N ARG A 38 -6.74 3.98 2.29
CA ARG A 38 -5.41 4.59 2.21
C ARG A 38 -4.54 3.80 1.26
N THR A 39 -3.67 4.48 0.56
CA THR A 39 -2.69 3.86 -0.33
C THR A 39 -1.60 3.16 0.49
N PRO A 40 -1.00 2.09 -0.06
CA PRO A 40 0.19 1.47 0.53
C PRO A 40 1.30 2.48 0.87
N LYS A 41 1.48 3.48 0.01
CA LYS A 41 2.53 4.49 0.17
C LYS A 41 2.30 5.44 1.36
N GLU A 42 1.04 5.75 1.69
CA GLU A 42 0.70 6.53 2.89
C GLU A 42 0.97 5.75 4.17
N ILE A 43 0.86 4.42 4.14
CA ILE A 43 1.22 3.56 5.27
C ILE A 43 2.74 3.42 5.38
N ALA A 44 3.45 3.33 4.26
CA ALA A 44 4.91 3.27 4.21
C ALA A 44 5.56 4.59 4.70
N ASN A 45 4.89 5.72 4.49
CA ASN A 45 5.40 7.02 4.89
C ASN A 45 4.28 7.84 5.57
N PRO A 46 4.03 7.62 6.87
CA PRO A 46 2.91 8.25 7.59
C PRO A 46 3.01 9.78 7.68
N HIS A 47 4.18 10.38 7.36
CA HIS A 47 4.41 11.82 7.37
C HIS A 47 4.05 12.53 6.06
N ARG A 48 3.63 11.79 5.02
CA ARG A 48 3.30 12.37 3.71
C ARG A 48 1.80 12.25 3.45
N SER A 49 1.01 12.92 4.26
CA SER A 49 -0.42 13.11 4.02
C SER A 49 -0.59 13.91 2.72
N SER A 50 -0.87 13.24 1.60
CA SER A 50 -1.15 13.92 0.35
C SER A 50 -2.59 14.44 0.34
N VAL A 51 -2.69 15.75 0.56
CA VAL A 51 -3.72 16.65 0.02
C VAL A 51 -4.04 16.25 -1.41
N PHE A 52 -5.13 15.53 -1.66
CA PHE A 52 -5.87 15.46 -2.92
C PHE A 52 -7.15 14.66 -2.66
N ALA A 53 -8.17 15.36 -2.16
CA ALA A 53 -9.57 14.99 -2.36
C ALA A 53 -10.21 16.19 -3.06
N PHE A 54 -10.64 15.98 -4.31
CA PHE A 54 -11.54 16.90 -5.01
C PHE A 54 -12.94 16.75 -4.44
#